data_AF-A0A349LVN6-F1
#
_entry.id   AF-A0A349LVN6-F1
#
_cell.length_a   1.000
_cell.length_b   1.000
_cell.length_c   1.000
_cell.angle_alpha   90.00
_cell.angle_beta   90.00
_cell.angle_gamma   90.00
#
_symmetry.space_group_name_H-M   'P 1'
#
loop_
_entity.id
_entity.type
_entity.pdbx_description
1 polymer ?
#
loop_
_entity_poly.entity_id
_entity_poly.type
_entity_poly.pdbx_seq_one_letter_code
_entity_poly.pdbx_strand_id
1 'polypeptide(L)'
;MSGFTASVTGQLKAGDVLKFGNHTKVYQVTADTSSNSSGVAVVNIYPKLTKAVPSATAVTVRDVPFLFRLDNDIQEFKLSAQNSGFVRIELDCIEAL
;
A
#
# COMPACT_ATOMS: atom_id res chain seq x y z
N MET A 1 8.54 -12.62 -6.90
CA MET A 1 8.51 -12.58 -5.42
C MET A 1 8.51 -14.02 -4.90
N SER A 2 9.14 -14.28 -3.76
CA SER A 2 9.23 -15.59 -3.12
C SER A 2 8.77 -15.51 -1.66
N GLY A 3 8.42 -16.63 -1.05
CA GLY A 3 7.98 -16.70 0.35
C GLY A 3 6.47 -16.86 0.52
N PHE A 4 5.73 -17.06 -0.57
CA PHE A 4 4.32 -17.46 -0.51
C PHE A 4 4.20 -18.95 -0.21
N THR A 5 3.05 -19.37 0.33
CA THR A 5 2.69 -20.80 0.37
C THR A 5 2.70 -21.36 -1.06
N ALA A 6 3.32 -22.52 -1.25
CA ALA A 6 3.45 -23.16 -2.56
C ALA A 6 2.09 -23.60 -3.15
N SER A 7 1.97 -23.50 -4.48
CA SER A 7 0.82 -23.97 -5.26
C SER A 7 -0.53 -23.38 -4.83
N VAL A 8 -0.56 -22.08 -4.52
CA VAL A 8 -1.80 -21.37 -4.14
C VAL A 8 -2.24 -20.46 -5.27
N THR A 9 -3.49 -20.63 -5.70
CA THR A 9 -4.15 -19.74 -6.66
C THR A 9 -4.64 -18.47 -5.96
N GLY A 10 -4.46 -17.32 -6.63
CA GLY A 10 -4.92 -16.03 -6.10
C GLY A 10 -4.25 -15.62 -4.80
N GLN A 11 -2.92 -15.82 -4.69
CA GLN A 11 -2.11 -15.33 -3.57
C GLN A 11 -2.24 -13.83 -3.37
N LEU A 12 -2.24 -13.10 -4.48
CA LEU A 12 -2.60 -11.69 -4.56
C LEU A 12 -3.63 -11.52 -5.66
N LYS A 13 -4.56 -10.59 -5.46
CA LYS A 13 -5.58 -10.23 -6.43
C LYS A 13 -5.39 -8.81 -6.96
N ALA A 14 -5.96 -8.54 -8.12
CA ALA A 14 -6.04 -7.17 -8.62
C ALA A 14 -6.70 -6.25 -7.58
N GLY A 15 -6.06 -5.13 -7.28
CA GLY A 15 -6.51 -4.20 -6.22
C GLY A 15 -5.78 -4.36 -4.88
N ASP A 16 -5.11 -5.48 -4.63
CA ASP A 16 -4.23 -5.62 -3.47
C ASP A 16 -3.08 -4.60 -3.55
N VAL A 17 -2.54 -4.21 -2.41
CA VAL A 17 -1.41 -3.28 -2.32
C VAL A 17 -0.19 -3.95 -1.72
N LEU A 18 0.99 -3.47 -2.09
CA LEU A 18 2.27 -3.93 -1.56
C LEU A 18 3.31 -2.81 -1.47
N LYS A 19 4.33 -3.05 -0.65
CA LYS A 19 5.45 -2.14 -0.46
C LYS A 19 6.77 -2.89 -0.40
N PHE A 20 7.81 -2.34 -1.00
CA PHE A 20 9.19 -2.84 -0.87
C PHE A 20 9.89 -2.15 0.29
N GLY A 21 10.65 -2.91 1.08
CA GLY A 21 11.31 -2.40 2.29
C GLY A 21 12.42 -1.36 2.06
N ASN A 22 12.83 -1.10 0.80
CA ASN A 22 13.91 -0.18 0.46
C ASN A 22 13.44 1.26 0.10
N HIS A 23 12.13 1.52 0.13
CA HIS A 23 11.55 2.85 -0.06
C HIS A 23 10.12 2.92 0.52
N THR A 24 9.52 4.11 0.51
CA THR A 24 8.20 4.39 1.09
C THR A 24 7.03 4.11 0.14
N LYS A 25 7.25 4.16 -1.17
CA LYS A 25 6.21 4.00 -2.21
C LYS A 25 5.41 2.72 -2.06
N VAL A 26 4.08 2.86 -2.07
CA VAL A 26 3.12 1.75 -2.17
C VAL A 26 2.68 1.56 -3.63
N TYR A 27 2.48 0.29 -4.02
CA TYR A 27 2.04 -0.11 -5.35
C TYR A 27 0.79 -0.96 -5.27
N GLN A 28 -0.02 -0.90 -6.32
CA GLN A 28 -1.21 -1.73 -6.49
C GLN A 28 -0.91 -2.89 -7.43
N VAL A 29 -1.38 -4.08 -7.08
CA VAL A 29 -1.36 -5.28 -7.91
C VAL A 29 -2.39 -5.12 -9.02
N THR A 30 -1.98 -5.36 -10.26
CA THR A 30 -2.83 -5.12 -11.45
C THR A 30 -3.50 -6.37 -11.99
N ALA A 31 -3.09 -7.56 -11.53
CA ALA A 31 -3.64 -8.83 -11.99
C ALA A 31 -3.50 -9.91 -10.90
N ASP A 32 -4.45 -10.84 -10.88
CA ASP A 32 -4.42 -11.99 -10.00
C ASP A 32 -3.13 -12.80 -10.20
N THR A 33 -2.53 -13.21 -9.09
CA THR A 33 -1.22 -13.84 -9.08
C THR A 33 -1.28 -15.12 -8.26
N SER A 34 -0.72 -16.20 -8.82
CA SER A 34 -0.65 -17.52 -8.18
C SER A 34 0.81 -17.88 -7.88
N SER A 35 1.06 -18.59 -6.79
CA SER A 35 2.37 -19.13 -6.48
C SER A 35 2.59 -20.49 -7.15
N ASN A 36 3.81 -20.73 -7.63
CA ASN A 36 4.22 -22.03 -8.13
C ASN A 36 4.56 -23.01 -6.99
N SER A 37 5.03 -24.20 -7.33
CA SER A 37 5.42 -25.25 -6.37
C SER A 37 6.56 -24.88 -5.43
N SER A 38 7.28 -23.79 -5.70
CA SER A 38 8.35 -23.26 -4.85
C SER A 38 7.92 -22.02 -4.05
N GLY A 39 6.64 -21.66 -4.05
CA GLY A 39 6.18 -20.45 -3.35
C GLY A 39 6.62 -19.15 -4.02
N VAL A 40 6.92 -19.21 -5.33
CA VAL A 40 7.36 -18.07 -6.14
C VAL A 40 6.22 -17.62 -7.04
N ALA A 41 6.02 -16.31 -7.14
CA ALA A 41 4.99 -15.71 -7.97
C ALA A 41 5.50 -14.46 -8.72
N VAL A 42 5.01 -14.25 -9.94
CA VAL A 42 5.23 -13.03 -10.73
C VAL A 42 4.09 -12.07 -10.44
N VAL A 43 4.41 -10.91 -9.85
CA VAL A 43 3.40 -9.91 -9.45
C VAL A 43 3.53 -8.70 -10.36
N ASN A 44 2.44 -8.38 -11.06
CA ASN A 44 2.35 -7.15 -11.86
C ASN A 44 1.88 -6.01 -10.98
N ILE A 45 2.54 -4.85 -11.07
CA ILE A 45 2.29 -3.70 -10.20
C ILE A 45 2.11 -2.41 -11.00
N TYR A 46 1.39 -1.46 -10.43
CA TYR A 46 1.26 -0.09 -10.90
C TYR A 46 1.33 0.88 -9.70
N PRO A 47 1.98 2.05 -9.83
CA PRO A 47 2.74 2.55 -10.99
C PRO A 47 4.06 1.77 -11.21
N LYS A 48 4.87 2.18 -12.20
CA LYS A 48 6.23 1.63 -12.39
C LYS A 48 7.08 1.87 -11.13
N LEU A 49 8.10 1.03 -10.94
CA LEU A 49 9.06 1.20 -9.85
C LEU A 49 9.65 2.61 -9.84
N THR A 50 9.60 3.27 -8.69
CA THR A 50 10.20 4.60 -8.49
C THR A 50 11.70 4.53 -8.19
N LYS A 51 12.18 3.36 -7.76
CA LYS A 51 13.59 3.08 -7.44
C LYS A 51 13.90 1.61 -7.75
N ALA A 52 15.16 1.31 -8.05
CA ALA A 52 15.62 -0.07 -8.19
C ALA A 52 15.41 -0.86 -6.88
N VAL A 53 14.88 -2.08 -7.02
CA VAL A 53 14.64 -3.01 -5.91
C VAL A 53 15.67 -4.14 -6.00
N PRO A 54 16.69 -4.17 -5.12
CA PRO A 54 17.66 -5.26 -5.07
C PRO A 54 16.98 -6.63 -4.86
N SER A 55 17.66 -7.70 -5.29
CA SER A 55 17.24 -9.07 -4.97
C SER A 55 17.11 -9.24 -3.45
N ALA A 56 16.16 -10.08 -3.01
CA ALA A 56 15.88 -10.35 -1.60
C ALA A 56 15.40 -9.13 -0.77
N THR A 57 15.01 -8.01 -1.42
CA THR A 57 14.30 -6.94 -0.72
C THR A 57 12.98 -7.48 -0.14
N ALA A 58 12.76 -7.24 1.16
CA ALA A 58 11.53 -7.62 1.84
C ALA A 58 10.32 -6.94 1.18
N VAL A 59 9.21 -7.67 1.05
CA VAL A 59 7.96 -7.16 0.50
C VAL A 59 6.86 -7.32 1.54
N THR A 60 6.16 -6.24 1.83
CA THR A 60 4.99 -6.24 2.71
C THR A 60 3.72 -6.28 1.84
N VAL A 61 2.86 -7.27 2.06
CA VAL A 61 1.60 -7.48 1.30
C VAL A 61 0.36 -7.60 2.21
N ARG A 62 0.56 -7.52 3.52
CA ARG A 62 -0.47 -7.49 4.56
C ARG A 62 -0.14 -6.35 5.51
N ASP A 63 -1.16 -5.66 6.00
CA ASP A 63 -1.03 -4.47 6.86
C ASP A 63 -0.02 -3.47 6.31
N VAL A 64 -0.12 -3.19 5.00
CA VAL A 64 0.84 -2.36 4.28
C VAL A 64 0.80 -0.93 4.82
N PRO A 65 1.90 -0.40 5.40
CA PRO A 65 1.91 0.94 5.95
C PRO A 65 2.13 1.98 4.84
N PHE A 66 1.17 2.88 4.70
CA PHE A 66 1.26 4.04 3.82
C PHE A 66 1.88 5.21 4.59
N LEU A 67 2.80 5.92 3.93
CA LEU A 67 3.34 7.17 4.46
C LEU A 67 2.63 8.33 3.76
N PHE A 68 1.91 9.12 4.53
CA PHE A 68 1.19 10.28 4.04
C PHE A 68 1.72 11.56 4.68
N ARG A 69 1.53 12.68 3.98
CA ARG A 69 1.64 14.04 4.51
C ARG A 69 0.36 14.80 4.19
N LEU A 70 0.10 15.87 4.92
CA LEU A 70 -1.02 16.75 4.61
C LEU A 70 -0.83 17.36 3.22
N ASP A 71 -1.91 17.41 2.44
CA ASP A 71 -1.91 18.05 1.12
C ASP A 71 -2.06 19.58 1.23
N ASN A 72 -2.44 20.07 2.41
CA ASN A 72 -2.57 21.48 2.75
C ASN A 72 -1.73 21.81 3.99
N ASP A 73 -1.11 22.98 4.00
CA ASP A 73 -0.30 23.47 5.13
C ASP A 73 -1.14 23.77 6.38
N ILE A 74 -2.38 24.23 6.18
CA ILE A 74 -3.31 24.60 7.24
C ILE A 74 -4.52 23.68 7.18
N GLN A 75 -4.86 23.10 8.33
CA GLN A 75 -6.08 22.31 8.53
C GLN A 75 -7.02 23.11 9.43
N GLU A 76 -8.22 23.44 8.93
CA GLU A 76 -9.22 24.20 9.67
C GLU A 76 -10.43 23.33 10.01
N PHE A 77 -10.84 23.35 11.28
CA PHE A 77 -12.02 22.64 11.76
C PHE A 77 -12.98 23.60 12.45
N LYS A 78 -14.27 23.53 12.11
CA LYS A 78 -15.30 24.32 12.78
C LYS A 78 -15.84 23.55 13.98
N LEU A 79 -15.66 24.11 15.17
CA LEU A 79 -16.29 23.58 16.38
C LEU A 79 -17.73 24.10 16.45
N SER A 80 -18.71 23.20 16.57
CA SER A 80 -20.12 23.55 16.79
C SER A 80 -20.62 22.97 18.10
N ALA A 81 -21.16 23.83 18.97
CA ALA A 81 -21.83 23.42 20.20
C ALA A 81 -23.17 22.70 19.95
N GLN A 82 -23.70 22.73 18.72
CA GLN A 82 -25.00 22.17 18.36
C GLN A 82 -24.98 20.65 18.16
N ASN A 83 -23.79 20.03 18.08
CA ASN A 83 -23.61 18.61 17.77
C ASN A 83 -23.12 17.77 18.97
N SER A 84 -23.49 18.18 20.19
CA SER A 84 -23.11 17.48 21.44
C SER A 84 -21.59 17.30 21.63
N GLY A 85 -20.78 18.18 21.05
CA GLY A 85 -19.32 18.15 21.17
C GLY A 85 -18.59 17.28 20.13
N PHE A 86 -19.29 16.63 19.20
CA PHE A 86 -18.66 15.89 18.10
C PHE A 86 -18.44 16.78 16.87
N VAL A 87 -17.25 16.71 16.28
CA VAL A 87 -16.88 17.46 15.08
C VAL A 87 -16.33 16.48 14.05
N ARG A 88 -16.76 16.61 12.79
CA ARG A 88 -16.18 15.87 11.67
C ARG A 88 -14.83 16.49 11.32
N ILE A 89 -13.79 15.67 11.34
CA ILE A 89 -12.46 15.99 10.86
C ILE A 89 -12.27 15.28 9.53
N GLU A 90 -11.87 16.03 8.52
CA GLU A 90 -11.45 15.51 7.23
C GLU A 90 -9.99 15.91 7.04
N LEU A 91 -9.16 14.96 6.60
CA LEU A 91 -7.75 15.20 6.32
C LEU A 91 -7.50 14.89 4.85
N ASP A 92 -7.12 15.93 4.11
CA ASP A 92 -6.56 15.75 2.78
C ASP A 92 -5.10 15.35 2.91
N CYS A 93 -4.79 14.15 2.43
CA CYS A 93 -3.50 13.53 2.55
C CYS A 93 -2.98 13.11 1.16
N ILE A 94 -1.70 13.36 0.94
CA ILE A 94 -0.97 12.89 -0.24
C ILE A 94 0.16 11.96 0.19
N GLU A 95 0.45 10.92 -0.60
CA GLU A 95 1.56 10.00 -0.33
C GLU A 95 2.89 10.77 -0.29
N ALA A 96 3.70 10.52 0.74
CA ALA A 96 5.03 11.09 0.88
C ALA A 96 6.08 10.09 0.42
N LEU A 97 6.92 10.50 -0.54
CA LEU A 97 7.92 9.67 -1.22
C LEU A 97 9.34 10.03 -0.81
#